data_AF-A0A379DG32-F1
#
_entry.id   AF-A0A379DG32-F1
#
_cell.length_a   1.000
_cell.length_b   1.000
_cell.length_c   1.000
_cell.angle_alpha   90.00
_cell.angle_beta   90.00
_cell.angle_gamma   90.00
#
_symmetry.space_group_name_H-M   'P 1'
#
loop_
_entity.id
_entity.type
_entity.pdbx_description
1 polymer ?
#
loop_
_entity_poly.entity_id
_entity_poly.type
_entity_poly.pdbx_seq_one_letter_code
_entity_poly.pdbx_strand_id
1 'polypeptide(L)'
;MNHYNHFTLKEREIIKHYLDIGKNQSEIAVLLRRNKSSISRELKRNSFNGEYFPCDAHSLYHHRKHSCKPKKKLDNPVLLTCVKNLFLNHQWSPKQISARLKMEGFSYTISYNTIYRGIYNGLFDESGQIEELYVNLGTEEKVAIQKIMKREEVKLSLVI
;
A
#
# COMPACT_ATOMS: atom_id res chain seq x y z
N MET A 1 -16.35 19.38 8.56
CA MET A 1 -14.94 19.34 8.09
C MET A 1 -14.95 19.05 6.60
N ASN A 2 -14.31 19.90 5.78
CA ASN A 2 -14.20 19.64 4.34
C ASN A 2 -13.16 18.52 4.14
N HIS A 3 -13.54 17.43 3.48
CA HIS A 3 -12.64 16.31 3.25
C HIS A 3 -11.41 16.76 2.43
N TYR A 4 -10.23 16.29 2.81
CA TYR A 4 -9.00 16.65 2.12
C TYR A 4 -8.96 16.02 0.72
N ASN A 5 -9.29 16.82 -0.28
CA ASN A 5 -9.24 16.42 -1.69
C ASN A 5 -7.91 16.86 -2.32
N HIS A 6 -7.18 15.91 -2.89
CA HIS A 6 -5.98 16.21 -3.67
C HIS A 6 -6.34 17.00 -4.93
N PHE A 7 -5.39 17.76 -5.47
CA PHE A 7 -5.55 18.39 -6.78
C PHE A 7 -5.53 17.32 -7.87
N THR A 8 -6.46 17.43 -8.82
CA THR A 8 -6.45 16.69 -10.08
C THR A 8 -5.38 17.24 -11.02
N LEU A 9 -5.07 16.56 -12.13
CA LEU A 9 -4.17 17.12 -13.15
C LEU A 9 -4.76 18.42 -13.73
N LYS A 10 -6.05 18.39 -14.09
CA LYS A 10 -6.79 19.56 -14.59
C LYS A 10 -6.69 20.77 -13.67
N GLU A 11 -6.89 20.59 -12.37
CA GLU A 11 -6.74 21.70 -11.42
C GLU A 11 -5.31 22.24 -11.36
N ARG A 12 -4.29 21.38 -11.49
CA ARG A 12 -2.88 21.83 -11.55
C ARG A 12 -2.59 22.63 -12.82
N GLU A 13 -3.12 22.21 -13.96
CA GLU A 13 -3.01 22.97 -15.22
C GLU A 13 -3.68 24.34 -15.09
N ILE A 14 -4.84 24.41 -14.45
CA ILE A 14 -5.52 25.69 -14.18
C ILE A 14 -4.69 26.56 -13.22
N ILE A 15 -4.08 25.98 -12.18
CA ILE A 15 -3.15 26.72 -11.29
C ILE A 15 -2.01 27.34 -12.12
N LYS A 16 -1.37 26.56 -13.00
CA LYS A 16 -0.29 27.06 -13.86
C LYS A 16 -0.77 28.17 -14.78
N HIS A 17 -1.89 27.98 -15.47
CA HIS A 17 -2.48 28.99 -16.33
C HIS A 17 -2.70 30.32 -15.58
N TYR A 18 -3.24 30.27 -14.36
CA TYR A 18 -3.46 31.48 -13.58
C TYR A 18 -2.17 32.14 -13.08
N LEU A 19 -1.15 31.36 -12.73
CA LEU A 19 0.17 31.92 -12.42
C LEU A 19 0.78 32.64 -13.63
N ASP A 20 0.62 32.07 -14.83
CA ASP A 20 1.18 32.63 -16.07
C ASP A 20 0.55 33.97 -16.46
N ILE A 21 -0.73 34.18 -16.12
CA ILE A 21 -1.40 35.47 -16.29
C ILE A 21 -1.24 36.40 -15.07
N GLY A 22 -0.37 36.06 -14.12
CA GLY A 22 0.01 36.93 -13.00
C GLY A 22 -0.95 36.93 -11.81
N LYS A 23 -1.85 35.94 -11.68
CA LYS A 23 -2.75 35.85 -10.52
C LYS A 23 -2.01 35.43 -9.26
N ASN A 24 -2.37 36.05 -8.13
CA ASN A 24 -1.82 35.66 -6.84
C ASN A 24 -2.55 34.44 -6.25
N GLN A 25 -1.93 33.78 -5.26
CA GLN A 25 -2.47 32.54 -4.65
C GLN A 25 -3.88 32.71 -4.03
N SER A 26 -4.23 33.91 -3.59
CA SER A 26 -5.55 34.18 -3.01
C SER A 26 -6.63 34.24 -4.09
N GLU A 27 -6.34 34.86 -5.24
CA GLU A 27 -7.24 34.87 -6.40
C GLU A 27 -7.44 33.47 -6.96
N ILE A 28 -6.35 32.71 -7.14
CA ILE A 28 -6.40 31.32 -7.63
C ILE A 28 -7.28 30.45 -6.74
N ALA A 29 -7.15 30.62 -5.41
CA ALA A 29 -7.94 29.89 -4.44
C ALA A 29 -9.45 30.15 -4.59
N VAL A 30 -9.84 31.43 -4.80
CA VAL A 30 -11.24 31.81 -5.05
C VAL A 30 -11.74 31.20 -6.36
N LEU A 31 -10.95 31.32 -7.44
CA LEU A 31 -11.30 30.83 -8.77
C LEU A 31 -11.50 29.30 -8.80
N LEU A 32 -10.65 28.56 -8.10
CA LEU A 32 -10.74 27.10 -8.00
C LEU A 32 -11.69 26.62 -6.89
N ARG A 33 -12.26 27.52 -6.09
CA ARG A 33 -13.04 27.20 -4.88
C ARG A 33 -12.26 26.27 -3.93
N ARG A 34 -10.96 26.53 -3.79
CA ARG A 34 -10.04 25.80 -2.90
C ARG A 34 -9.54 26.73 -1.79
N ASN A 35 -9.01 26.15 -0.73
CA ASN A 35 -8.40 26.95 0.33
C ASN A 35 -7.04 27.50 -0.15
N LYS A 36 -6.76 28.78 0.11
CA LYS A 36 -5.45 29.43 -0.16
C LYS A 36 -4.26 28.62 0.38
N SER A 37 -4.39 28.07 1.57
CA SER A 37 -3.33 27.23 2.17
C SER A 37 -3.07 25.94 1.38
N SER A 38 -4.06 25.40 0.67
CA SER A 38 -3.87 24.24 -0.20
C SER A 38 -3.11 24.62 -1.46
N ILE A 39 -3.42 25.77 -2.08
CA ILE A 39 -2.65 26.32 -3.21
C ILE A 39 -1.20 26.59 -2.79
N SER A 40 -1.01 27.27 -1.66
CA SER A 40 0.33 27.57 -1.12
C SER A 40 1.15 26.30 -0.89
N ARG A 41 0.57 25.27 -0.27
CA ARG A 41 1.24 23.97 -0.05
C ARG A 41 1.56 23.23 -1.34
N GLU A 42 0.69 23.30 -2.34
CA GLU A 42 0.92 22.70 -3.66
C GLU A 42 2.12 23.35 -4.35
N LEU A 43 2.14 24.68 -4.43
CA LEU A 43 3.23 25.43 -5.06
C LEU A 43 4.55 25.25 -4.32
N LYS A 44 4.55 25.43 -3.00
CA LYS A 44 5.76 25.26 -2.16
C LYS A 44 6.40 23.89 -2.34
N ARG A 45 5.59 22.85 -2.55
CA ARG A 45 6.05 21.46 -2.61
C ARG A 45 6.50 21.02 -4.00
N ASN A 46 5.98 21.65 -5.05
CA ASN A 46 6.12 21.18 -6.42
C ASN A 46 6.70 22.24 -7.38
N SER A 47 7.11 23.40 -6.88
CA SER A 47 7.87 24.37 -7.65
C SER A 47 9.37 24.10 -7.55
N PHE A 48 10.08 24.22 -8.66
CA PHE A 48 11.53 24.10 -8.76
C PHE A 48 12.10 25.35 -9.43
N ASN A 49 13.12 25.97 -8.84
CA ASN A 49 13.71 27.22 -9.31
C ASN A 49 12.68 28.35 -9.59
N GLY A 50 11.58 28.39 -8.82
CA GLY A 50 10.51 29.38 -8.99
C GLY A 50 9.45 29.02 -10.03
N GLU A 51 9.66 27.96 -10.81
CA GLU A 51 8.72 27.50 -11.83
C GLU A 51 7.84 26.36 -11.30
N TYR A 52 6.58 26.32 -11.75
CA TYR A 52 5.61 25.29 -11.39
C TYR A 52 5.20 24.47 -12.62
N PHE A 53 5.40 23.16 -12.57
CA PHE A 53 5.08 22.25 -13.68
C PHE A 53 3.95 21.29 -13.28
N PRO A 54 2.74 21.39 -13.89
CA PRO A 54 1.58 20.56 -13.54
C PRO A 54 1.82 19.06 -13.66
N CYS A 55 2.44 18.62 -14.76
CA CYS A 55 2.71 17.21 -15.04
C CYS A 55 3.68 16.62 -14.01
N ASP A 56 4.75 17.34 -13.69
CA ASP A 56 5.73 16.91 -12.69
C ASP A 56 5.11 16.87 -11.29
N ALA A 57 4.34 17.89 -10.92
CA ALA A 57 3.62 17.93 -9.66
C ALA A 57 2.65 16.74 -9.51
N HIS A 58 1.99 16.34 -10.60
CA HIS A 58 1.12 15.17 -10.65
C HIS A 58 1.90 13.86 -10.50
N SER A 59 2.99 13.69 -11.25
CA SER A 59 3.88 12.53 -11.17
C SER A 59 4.51 12.39 -9.78
N LEU A 60 5.00 13.48 -9.19
CA LEU A 60 5.55 13.52 -7.84
C LEU A 60 4.50 13.20 -6.77
N TYR A 61 3.24 13.58 -6.98
CA TYR A 61 2.16 13.16 -6.10
C TYR A 61 1.98 11.64 -6.12
N HIS A 62 1.89 11.03 -7.31
CA HIS A 62 1.75 9.57 -7.44
C HIS A 62 2.96 8.82 -6.89
N HIS A 63 4.18 9.32 -7.16
CA HIS A 63 5.40 8.74 -6.61
C HIS A 63 5.38 8.77 -5.08
N ARG A 64 5.06 9.91 -4.45
CA ARG A 64 4.95 10.00 -2.99
C ARG A 64 3.84 9.11 -2.42
N LYS A 65 2.69 9.04 -3.09
CA LYS A 65 1.57 8.17 -2.70
C LYS A 65 1.93 6.69 -2.80
N HIS A 66 2.76 6.32 -3.77
CA HIS A 66 3.26 4.97 -3.90
C HIS A 66 4.28 4.66 -2.79
N SER A 67 5.23 5.56 -2.58
CA SER A 67 6.33 5.40 -1.62
C SER A 67 5.91 5.50 -0.16
N CYS A 68 4.78 6.14 0.17
CA CYS A 68 4.27 6.17 1.54
C CYS A 68 3.57 4.88 1.97
N LYS A 69 3.35 3.94 1.05
CA LYS A 69 2.78 2.63 1.41
C LYS A 69 3.83 1.84 2.20
N PRO A 70 3.44 1.23 3.35
CA PRO A 70 4.33 0.33 4.06
C PRO A 70 4.82 -0.78 3.14
N LYS A 71 6.13 -1.03 3.11
CA LYS A 71 6.70 -2.19 2.41
C LYS A 71 6.12 -3.47 3.02
N LYS A 72 5.75 -4.46 2.20
CA LYS A 72 5.23 -5.71 2.74
C LYS A 72 6.39 -6.47 3.39
N LYS A 73 6.12 -7.12 4.52
CA LYS A 73 7.16 -7.88 5.23
C LYS A 73 7.76 -8.99 4.35
N LEU A 74 6.93 -9.64 3.55
CA LEU A 74 7.32 -10.70 2.62
C LEU A 74 8.01 -10.19 1.33
N ASP A 75 8.15 -8.87 1.14
CA ASP A 75 9.03 -8.33 0.09
C ASP A 75 10.51 -8.48 0.47
N ASN A 76 10.81 -8.77 1.75
CA ASN A 76 12.17 -9.12 2.18
C ASN A 76 12.49 -10.56 1.74
N PRO A 77 13.46 -10.77 0.84
CA PRO A 77 13.76 -12.09 0.30
C PRO A 77 14.24 -13.08 1.36
N VAL A 78 15.01 -12.62 2.37
CA VAL A 78 15.51 -13.48 3.45
C VAL A 78 14.34 -14.00 4.30
N LEU A 79 13.42 -13.11 4.67
CA LEU A 79 12.24 -13.50 5.43
C LEU A 79 11.32 -14.41 4.62
N LEU A 80 11.12 -14.10 3.33
CA LEU A 80 10.30 -14.92 2.44
C LEU A 80 10.86 -16.34 2.32
N THR A 81 12.15 -16.49 2.04
CA THR A 81 12.80 -17.82 1.93
C THR A 81 12.73 -18.60 3.23
N CYS A 82 12.93 -17.95 4.37
CA CYS A 82 12.80 -18.60 5.68
C CYS A 82 11.37 -19.12 5.90
N VAL A 83 10.36 -18.27 5.71
CA VAL A 83 8.94 -18.64 5.86
C VAL A 83 8.57 -19.73 4.85
N LYS A 84 9.06 -19.66 3.60
CA LYS A 84 8.87 -20.69 2.57
C LYS A 84 9.41 -22.03 3.01
N ASN A 85 10.65 -22.08 3.49
CA ASN A 85 11.29 -23.30 3.95
C ASN A 85 10.54 -23.92 5.13
N LEU A 86 10.17 -23.12 6.13
CA LEU A 86 9.41 -23.60 7.29
C LEU A 86 8.02 -24.10 6.91
N PHE A 87 7.37 -23.47 5.94
CA PHE A 87 6.04 -23.86 5.49
C PHE A 87 6.08 -25.12 4.61
N LEU A 88 6.95 -25.19 3.60
CA LEU A 88 6.96 -26.27 2.60
C LEU A 88 7.76 -27.50 3.08
N ASN A 89 8.98 -27.30 3.58
CA ASN A 89 9.88 -28.41 3.91
C ASN A 89 9.62 -28.95 5.32
N HIS A 90 9.27 -28.07 6.26
CA HIS A 90 9.00 -28.46 7.65
C HIS A 90 7.50 -28.61 7.95
N GLN A 91 6.61 -28.25 7.01
CA GLN A 91 5.15 -28.36 7.16
C GLN A 91 4.59 -27.64 8.39
N TRP A 92 5.22 -26.55 8.82
CA TRP A 92 4.74 -25.79 9.96
C TRP A 92 3.55 -24.91 9.57
N SER A 93 2.53 -24.87 10.43
CA SER A 93 1.41 -23.94 10.26
C SER A 93 1.88 -22.49 10.33
N PRO A 94 1.20 -21.55 9.64
CA PRO A 94 1.49 -20.11 9.73
C PRO A 94 1.47 -19.57 11.17
N LYS A 95 0.65 -20.15 12.06
CA LYS A 95 0.66 -19.82 13.50
C LYS A 95 1.96 -20.25 14.17
N GLN A 96 2.41 -21.49 13.94
CA GLN A 96 3.69 -22.01 14.47
C GLN A 96 4.87 -21.20 13.97
N ILE A 97 4.92 -20.89 12.67
CA ILE A 97 5.98 -20.07 12.06
C ILE A 97 6.04 -18.68 12.72
N SER A 98 4.89 -18.01 12.83
CA SER A 98 4.81 -16.68 13.45
C SER A 98 5.25 -16.69 14.92
N ALA A 99 4.84 -17.70 15.68
CA ALA A 99 5.25 -17.86 17.07
C ALA A 99 6.75 -18.16 17.21
N ARG A 100 7.29 -19.05 16.37
CA ARG A 100 8.69 -19.44 16.41
C ARG A 100 9.63 -18.29 16.08
N LEU A 101 9.36 -17.57 15.01
CA LEU A 101 10.17 -16.41 14.61
C LEU A 101 10.21 -15.33 15.69
N LYS A 102 9.11 -15.16 16.44
CA LYS A 102 9.06 -14.26 17.58
C LYS A 102 9.90 -14.76 18.76
N MET A 103 9.87 -16.06 19.03
CA MET A 103 10.58 -16.68 20.16
C MET A 103 12.10 -16.72 19.94
N GLU A 104 12.54 -17.05 18.73
CA GLU A 104 13.96 -17.16 18.38
C GLU A 104 14.64 -15.80 18.14
N GLY A 105 13.92 -14.69 18.36
CA GLY A 105 14.51 -13.35 18.32
C GLY A 105 14.99 -12.92 16.94
N PHE A 106 14.41 -13.47 15.87
CA PHE A 106 14.74 -13.03 14.52
C PHE A 106 14.54 -11.52 14.38
N SER A 107 15.43 -10.86 13.63
CA SER A 107 15.34 -9.41 13.36
C SER A 107 14.02 -9.00 12.72
N TYR A 108 13.26 -9.96 12.18
CA TYR A 108 11.99 -9.74 11.52
C TYR A 108 10.87 -10.52 12.22
N THR A 109 9.89 -9.81 12.75
CA THR A 109 8.64 -10.41 13.23
C THR A 109 7.59 -10.39 12.13
N ILE A 110 6.86 -11.47 11.94
CA ILE A 110 5.75 -11.55 10.97
C ILE A 110 4.51 -12.17 11.62
N SER A 111 3.33 -11.65 11.27
CA SER A 111 2.07 -12.20 11.77
C SER A 111 1.62 -13.39 10.92
N TYR A 112 0.97 -14.39 11.53
CA TYR A 112 0.39 -15.52 10.81
C TYR A 112 -0.58 -15.07 9.71
N ASN A 113 -1.32 -13.97 9.91
CA ASN A 113 -2.21 -13.40 8.90
C ASN A 113 -1.44 -12.91 7.66
N THR A 114 -0.23 -12.36 7.84
CA THR A 114 0.63 -11.96 6.71
C THR A 114 1.13 -13.18 5.94
N ILE A 115 1.45 -14.26 6.63
CA ILE A 115 1.87 -15.53 6.01
C ILE A 115 0.70 -16.11 5.20
N TYR A 116 -0.51 -16.19 5.77
CA TYR A 116 -1.70 -16.64 5.05
C TYR A 116 -1.96 -15.84 3.78
N ARG A 117 -1.90 -14.51 3.85
CA ARG A 117 -2.02 -13.66 2.65
C ARG A 117 -0.97 -14.00 1.61
N GLY A 118 0.25 -14.27 2.03
CA GLY A 118 1.30 -14.64 1.11
C GLY A 118 0.99 -15.96 0.39
N ILE A 119 0.52 -16.97 1.13
CA ILE A 119 0.07 -18.26 0.58
C ILE A 119 -1.03 -18.05 -0.46
N TYR A 120 -2.05 -17.28 -0.14
CA TYR A 120 -3.16 -16.98 -1.06
C TYR A 120 -2.77 -16.21 -2.31
N ASN A 121 -1.81 -15.30 -2.19
CA ASN A 121 -1.30 -14.56 -3.33
C ASN A 121 -0.30 -15.38 -4.17
N GLY A 122 -0.20 -16.70 -3.93
CA GLY A 122 0.68 -17.60 -4.67
C GLY A 122 2.17 -17.37 -4.39
N LEU A 123 2.54 -16.63 -3.33
CA LEU A 123 3.97 -16.37 -3.07
C LEU A 123 4.76 -17.64 -2.79
N PHE A 124 4.08 -18.71 -2.38
CA PHE A 124 4.64 -20.00 -1.96
C PHE A 124 4.38 -21.11 -2.99
N ASP A 125 3.68 -20.81 -4.08
CA ASP A 125 3.20 -21.81 -5.02
C ASP A 125 4.13 -21.90 -6.23
N GLU A 126 4.99 -22.91 -6.24
CA GLU A 126 5.80 -23.24 -7.43
C GLU A 126 5.19 -24.41 -8.24
N SER A 127 4.11 -25.04 -7.77
CA SER A 127 3.56 -26.27 -8.40
C SER A 127 2.06 -26.54 -8.22
N GLY A 128 1.27 -25.67 -7.58
CA GLY A 128 -0.17 -25.85 -7.39
C GLY A 128 -0.56 -26.79 -6.25
N GLN A 129 0.38 -27.11 -5.35
CA GLN A 129 0.23 -28.16 -4.32
C GLN A 129 -0.37 -27.66 -3.00
N ILE A 130 -0.81 -26.40 -2.92
CA ILE A 130 -1.25 -25.81 -1.64
C ILE A 130 -2.50 -26.53 -1.11
N GLU A 131 -3.40 -27.03 -1.98
CA GLU A 131 -4.59 -27.79 -1.56
C GLU A 131 -4.27 -29.03 -0.71
N GLU A 132 -3.17 -29.75 -0.98
CA GLU A 132 -2.75 -30.92 -0.19
C GLU A 132 -2.18 -30.52 1.18
N LEU A 133 -1.49 -29.38 1.28
CA LEU A 133 -0.96 -28.85 2.55
C LEU A 133 -2.07 -28.28 3.46
N TYR A 134 -3.20 -27.84 2.90
CA TYR A 134 -4.37 -27.38 3.66
C TYR A 134 -5.10 -28.52 4.39
N VAL A 135 -4.93 -29.78 3.98
CA VAL A 135 -5.65 -30.93 4.55
C VAL A 135 -5.30 -31.13 6.03
N ASN A 136 -4.05 -30.89 6.40
CA ASN A 136 -3.49 -31.15 7.74
C ASN A 136 -3.69 -30.01 8.76
N LEU A 137 -4.28 -28.88 8.35
CA LEU A 137 -4.58 -27.77 9.27
C LEU A 137 -5.82 -28.08 10.13
N GLY A 138 -5.79 -27.66 11.39
CA GLY A 138 -6.90 -27.83 12.32
C GLY A 138 -8.16 -27.06 11.89
N THR A 139 -9.34 -27.51 12.32
CA THR A 139 -10.63 -26.91 11.93
C THR A 139 -10.71 -25.41 12.20
N GLU A 140 -10.14 -24.94 13.31
CA GLU A 140 -10.08 -23.52 13.66
C GLU A 140 -9.21 -22.68 12.70
N GLU A 141 -8.15 -23.29 12.15
CA GLU A 141 -7.26 -22.63 11.21
C GLU A 141 -7.96 -22.45 9.86
N LYS A 142 -8.66 -23.49 9.38
CA LYS A 142 -9.51 -23.44 8.18
C LYS A 142 -10.60 -22.36 8.27
N VAL A 143 -11.25 -22.22 9.43
CA VAL A 143 -12.27 -21.18 9.67
C VAL A 143 -11.67 -19.76 9.72
N ALA A 144 -10.52 -19.58 10.40
CA ALA A 144 -9.86 -18.28 10.48
C ALA A 144 -9.41 -17.80 9.09
N ILE A 145 -8.91 -18.74 8.31
CA ILE A 145 -8.50 -18.57 6.91
C ILE A 145 -9.67 -18.10 6.04
N GLN A 146 -10.82 -18.79 6.08
CA GLN A 146 -12.01 -18.39 5.31
C GLN A 146 -12.53 -16.99 5.67
N LYS A 147 -12.46 -16.60 6.96
CA LYS A 147 -12.81 -15.23 7.38
C LYS A 147 -11.85 -14.19 6.82
N ILE A 148 -10.57 -14.50 6.70
CA ILE A 148 -9.56 -13.59 6.12
C ILE A 148 -9.82 -13.42 4.62
N MET A 149 -10.04 -14.53 3.89
CA MET A 149 -10.34 -14.52 2.45
C MET A 149 -11.56 -13.64 2.13
N LYS A 150 -12.67 -13.87 2.86
CA LYS A 150 -13.90 -13.10 2.66
C LYS A 150 -13.73 -11.61 2.93
N ARG A 151 -12.83 -11.23 3.85
CA ARG A 151 -12.51 -9.82 4.14
C ARG A 151 -11.62 -9.19 3.07
N GLU A 152 -10.77 -9.97 2.40
CA GLU A 152 -9.91 -9.47 1.31
C GLU A 152 -10.65 -9.38 -0.02
N GLU A 153 -11.52 -10.33 -0.37
CA GLU A 153 -12.42 -10.24 -1.53
C GLU A 153 -13.30 -8.99 -1.45
N VAL A 154 -13.91 -8.74 -0.28
CA VAL A 154 -14.70 -7.52 -0.05
C VAL A 154 -13.83 -6.27 -0.23
N LYS A 155 -12.56 -6.28 0.21
CA LYS A 155 -11.65 -5.16 -0.01
C LYS A 155 -11.25 -4.99 -1.48
N LEU A 156 -11.12 -6.07 -2.25
CA LEU A 156 -10.81 -6.00 -3.68
C LEU A 156 -12.01 -5.45 -4.46
N SER A 157 -13.23 -5.85 -4.09
CA SER A 157 -14.49 -5.39 -4.70
C SER A 157 -14.82 -3.91 -4.41
N LEU A 158 -14.28 -3.34 -3.33
CA LEU A 158 -14.43 -1.93 -2.96
C LEU A 158 -13.39 -1.00 -3.61
N VAL A 159 -12.45 -1.56 -4.38
CA VAL A 159 -11.35 -0.84 -5.04
C VAL A 159 -11.57 -0.74 -6.57
N ILE A 160 -12.65 -1.34 -7.09
CA ILE A 160 -13.18 -1.17 -8.45
C ILE A 160 -14.32 -0.16 -8.40
#